data_AF-A0A8S4R003-F1
#
_entry.id   AF-A0A8S4R003-F1
#
_cell.length_a   1.000
_cell.length_b   1.000
_cell.length_c   1.000
_cell.angle_alpha   90.00
_cell.angle_beta   90.00
_cell.angle_gamma   90.00
#
_symmetry.space_group_name_H-M   'P 1'
#
loop_
_entity.id
_entity.type
_entity.pdbx_description
1 polymer ?
#
loop_
_entity_poly.entity_id
_entity_poly.type
_entity_poly.pdbx_seq_one_letter_code
_entity_poly.pdbx_strand_id
1 'polypeptide(L)'
;MNGGLYDKPIMQVLGSKKIQGSGANERFRLLVSDGKHSHSFAMLATQLNDILISGQLSDYSVVQINKFVTSVLKNTGKGEKRVMIILDVTIISPGTEVGKKLGDPQTWSEDSVTTTAPAPSPMRPVPQPTPAQVHSLAKPAAGPNLDSSLLGSQMTHPIASLSPYQNKWVIKARVMNKSPIRTWSNAKGEGKLFSMDLCDESGEIRATAFRNECEKFFDIIQVDKVYYISRCQLKTANKQFTALKNDYEMTFNADTVVAECMEDASTLPTVKYDFVPISDIANKNSDTILDVIGVCKSASDVQELTAKNTGKLLKKREATLVDQSGGAVSINLFIYLLLLGYTKQVIT
;
A
#
# COMPACT_ATOMS: atom_id res chain seq x y z
N MET A 1 13.88 7.80 17.55
CA MET A 1 12.68 7.08 17.05
C MET A 1 11.36 7.83 17.25
N ASN A 2 11.37 9.12 17.58
CA ASN A 2 10.16 9.94 17.73
C ASN A 2 9.75 10.65 16.42
N GLY A 3 10.13 10.12 15.25
CA GLY A 3 9.83 10.76 13.95
C GLY A 3 10.56 12.08 13.71
N GLY A 4 11.90 12.03 13.59
CA GLY A 4 12.73 13.16 13.18
C GLY A 4 13.52 12.86 11.92
N LEU A 5 13.95 13.91 11.20
CA LEU A 5 14.92 13.81 10.11
C LEU A 5 16.32 13.64 10.71
N TYR A 6 16.91 12.46 10.56
CA TYR A 6 18.29 12.20 10.93
C TYR A 6 19.08 11.96 9.65
N ASP A 7 19.92 12.92 9.28
CA ASP A 7 20.81 12.76 8.12
C ASP A 7 21.95 11.81 8.51
N LYS A 8 22.06 10.69 7.79
CA LYS A 8 23.15 9.71 7.88
C LYS A 8 23.58 9.33 9.30
N PRO A 9 22.70 8.76 10.15
CA PRO A 9 23.06 8.43 11.52
C PRO A 9 24.17 7.37 11.60
N ILE A 10 25.10 7.56 12.53
CA ILE A 10 26.16 6.61 12.84
C ILE A 10 25.68 5.70 13.98
N MET A 11 25.73 4.39 13.75
CA MET A 11 25.31 3.38 14.73
C MET A 11 26.30 2.23 14.78
N GLN A 12 26.39 1.60 15.94
CA GLN A 12 27.10 0.35 16.13
C GLN A 12 26.13 -0.83 15.98
N VAL A 13 26.54 -1.86 15.24
CA VAL A 13 25.87 -3.16 15.22
C VAL A 13 26.34 -3.97 16.43
N LEU A 14 25.43 -4.40 17.28
CA LEU A 14 25.72 -5.18 18.49
C LEU A 14 25.38 -6.66 18.34
N GLY A 15 24.68 -7.02 17.28
CA GLY A 15 24.24 -8.40 17.05
C GLY A 15 23.42 -8.50 15.78
N SER A 16 23.48 -9.66 15.14
CA SER A 16 22.60 -10.02 14.03
C SER A 16 21.88 -11.35 14.31
N LYS A 17 20.61 -11.43 13.92
CA LYS A 17 19.80 -12.64 14.03
C LYS A 17 19.07 -12.91 12.73
N LYS A 18 19.25 -14.10 12.17
CA LYS A 18 18.43 -14.60 11.07
C LYS A 18 17.00 -14.85 11.56
N ILE A 19 16.01 -14.26 10.91
CA ILE A 19 14.58 -14.43 11.29
C ILE A 19 13.91 -15.53 10.48
N GLN A 20 14.05 -15.50 9.15
CA GLN A 20 13.37 -16.45 8.24
C GLN A 20 14.03 -16.43 6.85
N GLY A 21 13.92 -17.53 6.10
CA GLY A 21 14.36 -17.67 4.69
C GLY A 21 15.59 -18.56 4.49
N SER A 22 15.73 -19.08 3.26
CA SER A 22 16.91 -19.81 2.75
C SER A 22 17.35 -19.22 1.42
N GLY A 23 18.67 -19.14 1.17
CA GLY A 23 19.23 -18.58 -0.07
C GLY A 23 18.87 -17.11 -0.27
N ALA A 24 18.33 -16.74 -1.44
CA ALA A 24 18.03 -15.35 -1.81
C ALA A 24 16.91 -14.68 -0.97
N ASN A 25 16.20 -15.42 -0.11
CA ASN A 25 15.14 -14.89 0.76
C ASN A 25 15.58 -14.76 2.24
N GLU A 26 16.87 -14.89 2.55
CA GLU A 26 17.37 -14.72 3.92
C GLU A 26 17.13 -13.31 4.44
N ARG A 27 16.65 -13.20 5.68
CA ARG A 27 16.40 -11.93 6.34
C ARG A 27 17.13 -11.86 7.66
N PHE A 28 17.90 -10.79 7.83
CA PHE A 28 18.66 -10.51 9.04
C PHE A 28 18.06 -9.32 9.77
N ARG A 29 17.90 -9.50 11.08
CA ARG A 29 17.54 -8.45 12.02
C ARG A 29 18.78 -8.08 12.81
N LEU A 30 19.03 -6.79 12.91
CA LEU A 30 20.15 -6.22 13.63
C LEU A 30 19.69 -5.64 14.97
N LEU A 31 20.53 -5.81 15.97
CA LEU A 31 20.55 -5.00 17.17
C LEU A 31 21.51 -3.84 16.91
N VAL A 32 20.99 -2.62 16.86
CA VAL A 32 21.80 -1.41 16.59
C VAL A 32 21.81 -0.48 17.81
N SER A 33 22.87 0.30 17.96
CA SER A 33 23.09 1.20 19.10
C SER A 33 23.69 2.53 18.67
N ASP A 34 23.23 3.64 19.24
CA ASP A 34 23.84 4.97 19.11
C ASP A 34 24.82 5.29 20.26
N GLY A 35 25.08 4.33 21.15
CA GLY A 35 25.91 4.47 22.36
C GLY A 35 25.14 4.90 23.62
N LYS A 36 23.89 5.36 23.49
CA LYS A 36 22.99 5.72 24.60
C LYS A 36 21.73 4.87 24.64
N HIS A 37 21.23 4.47 23.48
CA HIS A 37 20.07 3.61 23.31
C HIS A 37 20.39 2.48 22.34
N SER A 38 19.82 1.31 22.62
CA SER A 38 19.85 0.18 21.71
C SER A 38 18.45 -0.09 21.18
N HIS A 39 18.39 -0.39 19.88
CA HIS A 39 17.17 -0.74 19.20
C HIS A 39 17.30 -2.11 18.56
N SER A 40 16.48 -3.04 19.04
CA SER A 40 16.55 -4.41 18.56
C SER A 40 15.78 -4.62 17.26
N PHE A 41 14.95 -3.69 16.76
CA PHE A 41 14.08 -3.91 15.59
C PHE A 41 14.57 -3.21 14.32
N ALA A 42 15.88 -3.28 14.05
CA ALA A 42 16.43 -2.90 12.76
C ALA A 42 16.47 -4.10 11.81
N MET A 43 15.97 -3.94 10.58
CA MET A 43 15.98 -4.95 9.52
C MET A 43 16.95 -4.54 8.43
N LEU A 44 17.85 -5.46 8.06
CA LEU A 44 18.76 -5.26 6.94
C LEU A 44 18.03 -5.60 5.63
N ALA A 45 18.08 -4.70 4.64
CA ALA A 45 17.56 -4.99 3.31
C ALA A 45 18.33 -6.17 2.67
N THR A 46 17.64 -7.00 1.89
CA THR A 46 18.24 -8.24 1.33
C THR A 46 19.45 -7.97 0.43
N GLN A 47 19.49 -6.81 -0.24
CA GLN A 47 20.64 -6.36 -1.04
C GLN A 47 21.92 -6.15 -0.23
N LEU A 48 21.81 -6.00 1.09
CA LEU A 48 22.92 -5.85 2.02
C LEU A 48 23.22 -7.18 2.76
N ASN A 49 22.57 -8.29 2.41
CA ASN A 49 22.87 -9.57 3.05
C ASN A 49 24.31 -10.00 2.80
N ASP A 50 24.84 -9.76 1.59
CA ASP A 50 26.18 -10.20 1.21
C ASP A 50 27.27 -9.61 2.10
N ILE A 51 27.14 -8.34 2.51
CA ILE A 51 28.11 -7.70 3.42
C ILE A 51 28.06 -8.31 4.81
N LEU A 52 26.92 -8.86 5.24
CA LEU A 52 26.79 -9.56 6.52
C LEU A 52 27.24 -11.01 6.44
N ILE A 53 26.89 -11.72 5.36
CA ILE A 53 27.28 -13.12 5.11
C ILE A 53 28.79 -13.24 4.86
N SER A 54 29.38 -12.28 4.14
CA SER A 54 30.84 -12.21 3.92
C SER A 54 31.63 -11.77 5.16
N GLY A 55 30.95 -11.35 6.23
CA GLY A 55 31.56 -10.93 7.49
C GLY A 55 32.10 -9.50 7.51
N GLN A 56 31.93 -8.72 6.43
CA GLN A 56 32.31 -7.30 6.42
C GLN A 56 31.51 -6.50 7.45
N LEU A 57 30.21 -6.77 7.53
CA LEU A 57 29.31 -6.28 8.57
C LEU A 57 29.17 -7.36 9.65
N SER A 58 29.77 -7.14 10.81
CA SER A 58 29.79 -8.09 11.92
C SER A 58 29.46 -7.39 13.23
N ASP A 59 29.38 -8.17 14.30
CA ASP A 59 29.18 -7.63 15.64
C ASP A 59 30.29 -6.62 15.97
N TYR A 60 29.88 -5.52 16.60
CA TYR A 60 30.67 -4.32 16.92
C TYR A 60 31.02 -3.40 15.75
N SER A 61 30.68 -3.73 14.49
CA SER A 61 30.90 -2.83 13.36
C SER A 61 30.22 -1.48 13.58
N VAL A 62 30.92 -0.39 13.28
CA VAL A 62 30.36 0.97 13.27
C VAL A 62 30.01 1.33 11.84
N VAL A 63 28.75 1.71 11.62
CA VAL A 63 28.19 1.99 10.30
C VAL A 63 27.55 3.36 10.25
N GLN A 64 27.68 4.02 9.12
CA GLN A 64 26.83 5.14 8.72
C GLN A 64 25.63 4.58 7.95
N ILE A 65 24.42 4.90 8.38
CA ILE A 65 23.21 4.50 7.68
C ILE A 65 22.86 5.58 6.66
N ASN A 66 23.18 5.35 5.38
CA ASN A 66 22.96 6.34 4.32
C ASN A 66 21.49 6.48 3.94
N LYS A 67 20.75 5.37 3.98
CA LYS A 67 19.33 5.34 3.62
C LYS A 67 18.59 4.35 4.51
N PHE A 68 17.53 4.82 5.15
CA PHE A 68 16.64 3.99 5.95
C PHE A 68 15.20 4.48 5.88
N VAL A 69 14.28 3.59 6.23
CA VAL A 69 12.86 3.90 6.40
C VAL A 69 12.43 3.40 7.77
N THR A 70 11.63 4.19 8.48
CA THR A 70 10.99 3.75 9.73
C THR A 70 9.53 3.40 9.47
N SER A 71 9.10 2.22 9.87
CA SER A 71 7.71 1.78 9.81
C SER A 71 7.16 1.55 11.22
N VAL A 72 5.88 1.83 11.44
CA VAL A 72 5.20 1.58 12.72
C VAL A 72 4.36 0.32 12.58
N LEU A 73 4.69 -0.73 13.31
CA LEU A 73 3.83 -1.89 13.48
C LEU A 73 2.79 -1.52 14.54
N LYS A 74 1.59 -1.19 14.07
CA LYS A 74 0.43 -1.07 14.95
C LYS A 74 -0.10 -2.48 15.19
N ASN A 75 -0.31 -2.82 16.46
CA ASN A 75 -0.94 -4.05 16.94
C ASN A 75 0.00 -5.23 17.30
N THR A 76 0.91 -5.05 18.27
CA THR A 76 1.66 -6.15 18.88
C THR A 76 1.09 -6.65 20.23
N GLY A 77 -0.11 -6.21 20.63
CA GLY A 77 -0.68 -6.46 21.97
C GLY A 77 0.11 -5.83 23.13
N LYS A 78 1.20 -5.11 22.82
CA LYS A 78 2.15 -4.46 23.75
C LYS A 78 2.61 -3.10 23.21
N GLY A 79 1.67 -2.28 22.75
CA GLY A 79 1.93 -0.93 22.21
C GLY A 79 2.33 -0.86 20.72
N GLU A 80 2.59 0.37 20.28
CA GLU A 80 3.16 0.68 18.97
C GLU A 80 4.60 0.18 18.89
N LYS A 81 5.00 -0.37 17.75
CA LYS A 81 6.35 -0.93 17.61
C LYS A 81 7.00 -0.45 16.35
N ARG A 82 7.98 0.44 16.50
CA ARG A 82 8.71 1.02 15.37
C ARG A 82 9.80 0.05 14.90
N VAL A 83 9.86 -0.19 13.59
CA VAL A 83 10.89 -0.98 12.90
C VAL A 83 11.66 -0.06 11.97
N MET A 84 12.98 -0.13 12.04
CA MET A 84 13.88 0.56 11.10
C MET A 84 14.29 -0.41 9.99
N ILE A 85 14.11 -0.05 8.73
CA ILE A 85 14.57 -0.83 7.57
C ILE A 85 15.76 -0.10 6.97
N ILE A 86 16.93 -0.74 7.04
CA ILE A 86 18.20 -0.21 6.57
C ILE A 86 18.37 -0.60 5.11
N LEU A 87 18.39 0.40 4.22
CA LEU A 87 18.44 0.22 2.76
C LEU A 87 19.86 0.39 2.22
N ASP A 88 20.67 1.24 2.85
CA ASP A 88 22.06 1.49 2.47
C ASP A 88 22.91 1.86 3.70
N VAL A 89 24.12 1.32 3.76
CA VAL A 89 25.10 1.56 4.83
C VAL A 89 26.51 1.69 4.29
N THR A 90 27.32 2.49 4.96
CA THR A 90 28.77 2.52 4.81
C THR A 90 29.42 2.05 6.10
N ILE A 91 30.29 1.05 6.04
CA ILE A 91 31.06 0.59 7.19
C ILE A 91 32.17 1.60 7.44
N ILE A 92 32.14 2.26 8.61
CA ILE A 92 33.16 3.22 9.04
C ILE A 92 34.31 2.49 9.73
N SER A 93 33.98 1.53 10.58
CA SER A 93 34.96 0.73 11.31
C SER A 93 34.50 -0.73 11.39
N PRO A 94 35.30 -1.70 10.93
CA PRO A 94 35.01 -3.13 11.07
C PRO A 94 34.85 -3.55 12.53
N GLY A 95 33.95 -4.51 12.79
CA GLY A 95 33.72 -5.03 14.13
C GLY A 95 34.95 -5.67 14.78
N THR A 96 35.85 -6.23 13.98
CA THR A 96 37.14 -6.77 14.42
C THR A 96 38.09 -5.70 14.97
N GLU A 97 38.02 -4.47 14.48
CA GLU A 97 38.83 -3.34 14.96
C GLU A 97 38.22 -2.71 16.21
N VAL A 98 36.89 -2.61 16.27
CA VAL A 98 36.17 -2.01 17.40
C VAL A 98 36.16 -2.95 18.60
N GLY A 99 35.85 -4.24 18.38
CA GLY A 99 36.00 -5.35 19.34
C GLY A 99 35.16 -5.29 20.63
N LYS A 100 34.42 -4.21 20.86
CA LYS A 100 33.64 -4.01 22.09
C LYS A 100 32.40 -3.15 21.85
N LYS A 101 31.40 -3.33 22.72
CA LYS A 101 30.23 -2.45 22.81
C LYS A 101 30.67 -1.02 23.17
N LEU A 102 30.21 -0.04 22.41
CA LEU A 102 30.45 1.38 22.65
C LEU A 102 29.31 1.98 23.48
N GLY A 103 29.68 2.72 24.53
CA GLY A 103 28.74 3.31 25.48
C GLY A 103 28.01 2.29 26.35
N ASP A 104 26.97 2.74 27.05
CA ASP A 104 26.08 1.89 27.84
C ASP A 104 24.62 2.04 27.39
N PRO A 105 24.28 1.52 26.19
CA PRO A 105 22.98 1.76 25.59
C PRO A 105 21.87 1.02 26.31
N GLN A 106 20.86 1.78 26.75
CA GLN A 106 19.63 1.26 27.34
C GLN A 106 18.68 0.77 26.25
N THR A 107 17.95 -0.32 26.50
CA THR A 107 17.01 -0.86 25.51
C THR A 107 15.83 0.08 25.35
N TRP A 108 15.62 0.61 24.14
CA TRP A 108 14.50 1.52 23.89
C TRP A 108 13.16 0.79 24.01
N SER A 109 12.36 1.20 25.01
CA SER A 109 11.01 0.72 25.30
C SER A 109 10.11 1.95 25.43
N GLU A 110 9.00 2.03 24.70
CA GLU A 110 8.14 3.22 24.61
C GLU A 110 7.36 3.53 25.93
N ASP A 111 7.57 2.74 27.00
CA ASP A 111 6.89 2.86 28.31
C ASP A 111 7.77 3.41 29.45
N SER A 112 8.80 4.21 29.17
CA SER A 112 9.68 4.73 30.24
C SER A 112 9.61 6.25 30.42
N VAL A 113 8.44 6.73 30.82
CA VAL A 113 8.30 7.93 31.66
C VAL A 113 7.31 7.66 32.77
N THR A 114 7.72 6.95 33.84
CA THR A 114 7.53 7.32 35.26
C THR A 114 7.94 6.20 36.22
N THR A 115 8.59 6.62 37.32
CA THR A 115 8.70 5.99 38.66
C THR A 115 9.54 4.71 38.87
N THR A 116 10.72 4.94 39.45
CA THR A 116 11.31 4.31 40.65
C THR A 116 10.64 3.05 41.25
N ALA A 117 11.39 1.94 41.28
CA ALA A 117 11.78 1.11 42.45
C ALA A 117 11.98 -0.39 42.06
N PRO A 118 12.95 -1.11 42.64
CA PRO A 118 13.31 -2.46 42.22
C PRO A 118 12.54 -3.55 42.98
N ALA A 119 12.14 -4.61 42.29
CA ALA A 119 11.62 -5.85 42.90
C ALA A 119 11.99 -7.09 42.06
N PRO A 120 12.08 -8.28 42.68
CA PRO A 120 13.20 -9.20 42.47
C PRO A 120 12.94 -10.34 41.48
N SER A 121 14.02 -11.01 41.10
CA SER A 121 14.15 -12.13 40.16
C SER A 121 13.30 -13.36 40.52
N PRO A 122 12.66 -14.04 39.54
CA PRO A 122 12.13 -15.38 39.74
C PRO A 122 13.14 -16.46 39.32
N MET A 123 13.27 -17.46 40.18
CA MET A 123 14.07 -18.68 40.04
C MET A 123 13.59 -19.55 38.86
N ARG A 124 14.55 -20.19 38.19
CA ARG A 124 14.32 -21.28 37.21
C ARG A 124 13.64 -22.50 37.86
N PRO A 125 12.85 -23.24 37.07
CA PRO A 125 12.80 -24.70 37.20
C PRO A 125 13.52 -25.42 36.04
N VAL A 126 14.09 -26.56 36.40
CA VAL A 126 14.93 -27.50 35.63
C VAL A 126 14.09 -28.33 34.64
N PRO A 127 14.64 -28.77 33.47
CA PRO A 127 13.91 -29.53 32.45
C PRO A 127 14.06 -31.06 32.62
N GLN A 128 13.04 -31.84 32.22
CA GLN A 128 13.15 -33.28 31.91
C GLN A 128 11.94 -33.75 31.04
N PRO A 129 12.02 -34.92 30.34
CA PRO A 129 11.84 -34.99 28.89
C PRO A 129 10.56 -35.72 28.42
N THR A 130 10.30 -35.60 27.12
CA THR A 130 9.24 -36.18 26.28
C THR A 130 9.07 -37.70 26.34
N PRO A 131 7.90 -38.21 25.90
CA PRO A 131 7.88 -38.97 24.65
C PRO A 131 6.75 -38.60 23.66
N ALA A 132 7.04 -38.86 22.37
CA ALA A 132 6.21 -38.86 21.16
C ALA A 132 5.02 -39.87 21.23
N GLN A 133 3.99 -39.96 20.39
CA GLN A 133 3.55 -39.47 19.06
C GLN A 133 2.14 -40.08 18.85
N VAL A 134 1.19 -39.48 18.11
CA VAL A 134 0.43 -40.17 17.03
C VAL A 134 -0.56 -39.25 16.27
N HIS A 135 -0.66 -39.53 14.97
CA HIS A 135 -1.41 -38.87 13.89
C HIS A 135 -2.94 -38.90 14.00
N SER A 136 -3.62 -37.90 13.41
CA SER A 136 -4.95 -38.05 12.82
C SER A 136 -5.07 -37.26 11.51
N LEU A 137 -5.54 -37.93 10.46
CA LEU A 137 -5.62 -37.47 9.07
C LEU A 137 -6.61 -36.31 8.87
N ALA A 138 -6.21 -35.33 8.05
CA ALA A 138 -7.09 -34.28 7.52
C ALA A 138 -7.61 -34.65 6.12
N LYS A 139 -8.89 -34.37 5.90
CA LYS A 139 -9.67 -34.51 4.67
C LYS A 139 -9.35 -33.34 3.70
N PRO A 140 -9.33 -33.52 2.37
CA PRO A 140 -8.97 -32.46 1.44
C PRO A 140 -10.16 -31.54 1.11
N ALA A 141 -9.97 -30.23 1.22
CA ALA A 141 -10.88 -29.21 0.69
C ALA A 141 -10.13 -28.30 -0.29
N ALA A 142 -10.79 -28.05 -1.42
CA ALA A 142 -10.31 -27.33 -2.59
C ALA A 142 -10.29 -25.80 -2.41
N GLY A 143 -9.36 -25.15 -3.12
CA GLY A 143 -9.31 -23.70 -3.32
C GLY A 143 -7.87 -23.15 -3.26
N PRO A 144 -7.47 -22.18 -4.10
CA PRO A 144 -6.18 -21.52 -3.97
C PRO A 144 -6.20 -20.63 -2.73
N ASN A 145 -5.87 -21.23 -1.58
CA ASN A 145 -5.77 -20.50 -0.32
C ASN A 145 -4.65 -19.46 -0.45
N LEU A 146 -5.01 -18.19 -0.24
CA LEU A 146 -4.03 -17.19 0.17
C LEU A 146 -3.29 -17.77 1.37
N ASP A 147 -1.96 -17.71 1.32
CA ASP A 147 -1.12 -18.06 2.46
C ASP A 147 -1.57 -17.21 3.65
N SER A 148 -2.24 -17.84 4.61
CA SER A 148 -2.80 -17.22 5.82
C SER A 148 -1.71 -16.47 6.60
N SER A 149 -0.43 -16.77 6.36
CA SER A 149 0.70 -16.02 6.92
C SER A 149 0.87 -14.60 6.35
N LEU A 150 0.47 -14.33 5.09
CA LEU A 150 0.56 -13.00 4.46
C LEU A 150 -0.62 -12.10 4.78
N LEU A 151 -1.80 -12.67 5.05
CA LEU A 151 -2.95 -11.95 5.62
C LEU A 151 -2.86 -11.82 7.15
N GLY A 152 -2.26 -12.81 7.82
CA GLY A 152 -1.98 -12.78 9.25
C GLY A 152 -0.85 -11.83 9.62
N SER A 153 0.11 -11.60 8.71
CA SER A 153 1.03 -10.47 8.80
C SER A 153 0.36 -9.23 8.19
N GLN A 154 -0.29 -8.41 9.02
CA GLN A 154 -0.82 -7.08 8.69
C GLN A 154 0.31 -6.08 8.31
N MET A 155 1.28 -6.48 7.48
CA MET A 155 2.34 -5.63 6.93
C MET A 155 1.86 -5.03 5.62
N THR A 156 1.18 -3.89 5.71
CA THR A 156 0.77 -3.10 4.56
C THR A 156 1.84 -2.06 4.21
N HIS A 157 2.03 -1.83 2.91
CA HIS A 157 2.89 -0.79 2.36
C HIS A 157 2.01 0.38 1.89
N PRO A 158 2.44 1.63 2.10
CA PRO A 158 1.75 2.78 1.55
C PRO A 158 1.92 2.83 0.02
N ILE A 159 0.87 3.21 -0.70
CA ILE A 159 0.86 3.38 -2.16
C ILE A 159 2.02 4.28 -2.63
N ALA A 160 2.30 5.37 -1.92
CA ALA A 160 3.37 6.30 -2.28
C ALA A 160 4.79 5.69 -2.19
N SER A 161 4.96 4.56 -1.48
CA SER A 161 6.26 3.88 -1.37
C SER A 161 6.49 2.81 -2.43
N LEU A 162 5.48 2.49 -3.23
CA LEU A 162 5.58 1.45 -4.24
C LEU A 162 6.60 1.83 -5.31
N SER A 163 7.42 0.86 -5.69
CA SER A 163 8.45 1.00 -6.72
C SER A 163 8.49 -0.26 -7.58
N PRO A 164 8.75 -0.16 -8.90
CA PRO A 164 8.84 -1.34 -9.78
C PRO A 164 9.91 -2.36 -9.37
N TYR A 165 10.89 -1.94 -8.55
CA TYR A 165 11.96 -2.80 -8.06
C TYR A 165 11.58 -3.61 -6.81
N GLN A 166 10.40 -3.33 -6.22
CA GLN A 166 9.88 -4.07 -5.07
C GLN A 166 8.83 -5.08 -5.52
N ASN A 167 9.16 -6.36 -5.44
CA ASN A 167 8.25 -7.45 -5.88
C ASN A 167 7.40 -8.04 -4.75
N LYS A 168 7.68 -7.69 -3.48
CA LYS A 168 6.93 -8.14 -2.30
C LYS A 168 6.39 -6.93 -1.54
N TRP A 169 5.13 -6.63 -1.77
CA TRP A 169 4.35 -5.62 -1.06
C TRP A 169 2.88 -6.05 -1.01
N VAL A 170 2.17 -5.56 -0.01
CA VAL A 170 0.72 -5.67 0.14
C VAL A 170 0.23 -4.26 0.41
N ILE A 171 -0.73 -3.74 -0.34
CA ILE A 171 -1.39 -2.48 -0.02
C ILE A 171 -2.75 -2.76 0.62
N LYS A 172 -3.20 -1.85 1.50
CA LYS A 172 -4.58 -1.80 1.98
C LYS A 172 -5.20 -0.52 1.44
N ALA A 173 -6.09 -0.64 0.46
CA ALA A 173 -6.59 0.52 -0.27
C ALA A 173 -8.09 0.43 -0.53
N ARG A 174 -8.73 1.61 -0.55
CA ARG A 174 -10.13 1.77 -0.93
C ARG A 174 -10.26 1.92 -2.44
N VAL A 175 -11.25 1.27 -3.03
CA VAL A 175 -11.60 1.48 -4.45
C VAL A 175 -12.42 2.75 -4.56
N MET A 176 -11.84 3.79 -5.15
CA MET A 176 -12.48 5.09 -5.32
C MET A 176 -13.30 5.16 -6.60
N ASN A 177 -12.82 4.48 -7.63
CA ASN A 177 -13.47 4.45 -8.94
C ASN A 177 -13.23 3.10 -9.61
N LYS A 178 -14.17 2.64 -10.43
CA LYS A 178 -14.07 1.41 -11.21
C LYS A 178 -14.69 1.64 -12.58
N SER A 179 -13.93 1.38 -13.63
CA SER A 179 -14.43 1.49 -15.00
C SER A 179 -15.30 0.28 -15.36
N PRO A 180 -16.24 0.42 -16.32
CA PRO A 180 -16.85 -0.74 -16.95
C PRO A 180 -15.79 -1.54 -17.72
N ILE A 181 -16.13 -2.77 -18.09
CA ILE A 181 -15.32 -3.58 -18.99
C ILE A 181 -15.28 -2.92 -20.37
N ARG A 182 -14.07 -2.69 -20.87
CA ARG A 182 -13.79 -2.16 -22.21
C ARG A 182 -13.10 -3.24 -23.04
N THR A 183 -13.50 -3.37 -24.29
CA THR A 183 -12.82 -4.24 -25.26
C THR A 183 -11.85 -3.44 -26.13
N TRP A 184 -10.78 -4.10 -26.56
CA TRP A 184 -9.80 -3.56 -27.50
C TRP A 184 -9.43 -4.64 -28.51
N SER A 185 -9.13 -4.21 -29.74
CA SER A 185 -8.60 -5.06 -30.81
C SER A 185 -7.57 -4.26 -31.59
N ASN A 186 -6.37 -4.82 -31.76
CA ASN A 186 -5.27 -4.22 -32.51
C ASN A 186 -4.45 -5.32 -33.20
N ALA A 187 -3.41 -4.93 -33.94
CA ALA A 187 -2.55 -5.87 -34.67
C ALA A 187 -1.85 -6.92 -33.77
N LYS A 188 -1.74 -6.68 -32.46
CA LYS A 188 -1.15 -7.61 -31.46
C LYS A 188 -2.19 -8.51 -30.80
N GLY A 189 -3.45 -8.42 -31.20
CA GLY A 189 -4.56 -9.24 -30.74
C GLY A 189 -5.73 -8.43 -30.20
N GLU A 190 -6.65 -9.12 -29.57
CA GLU A 190 -7.81 -8.53 -28.92
C GLU A 190 -7.87 -8.90 -27.43
N GLY A 191 -8.74 -8.20 -26.71
CA GLY A 191 -8.99 -8.50 -25.31
C GLY A 191 -9.97 -7.54 -24.68
N LYS A 192 -10.16 -7.71 -23.38
CA LYS A 192 -10.93 -6.83 -22.53
C LYS A 192 -10.13 -6.38 -21.33
N LEU A 193 -10.54 -5.28 -20.72
CA LEU A 193 -9.95 -4.76 -19.50
C LEU A 193 -10.97 -4.00 -18.68
N PHE A 194 -10.70 -3.89 -17.39
CA PHE A 194 -11.26 -2.83 -16.57
C PHE A 194 -10.14 -2.20 -15.74
N SER A 195 -10.35 -0.96 -15.33
CA SER A 195 -9.44 -0.20 -14.50
C SER A 195 -10.14 0.25 -13.23
N MET A 196 -9.38 0.49 -12.18
CA MET A 196 -9.85 1.03 -10.92
C MET A 196 -8.84 2.02 -10.37
N ASP A 197 -9.34 3.02 -9.65
CA ASP A 197 -8.51 3.97 -8.91
C ASP A 197 -8.57 3.61 -7.43
N LEU A 198 -7.41 3.40 -6.83
CA LEU A 198 -7.22 2.96 -5.45
C LEU A 198 -6.62 4.09 -4.64
N CYS A 199 -7.06 4.25 -3.39
CA CYS A 199 -6.57 5.30 -2.50
C CYS A 199 -6.27 4.76 -1.10
N ASP A 200 -5.18 5.24 -0.53
CA ASP A 200 -4.82 5.08 0.88
C ASP A 200 -4.36 6.42 1.48
N GLU A 201 -3.96 6.43 2.75
CA GLU A 201 -3.51 7.66 3.45
C GLU A 201 -2.31 8.35 2.78
N SER A 202 -1.54 7.63 1.96
CA SER A 202 -0.32 8.12 1.32
C SER A 202 -0.54 8.65 -0.10
N GLY A 203 -1.57 8.19 -0.80
CA GLY A 203 -1.88 8.65 -2.14
C GLY A 203 -2.78 7.73 -2.94
N GLU A 204 -2.86 8.03 -4.23
CA GLU A 204 -3.74 7.36 -5.19
C GLU A 204 -2.92 6.59 -6.22
N ILE A 205 -3.45 5.48 -6.72
CA ILE A 205 -2.84 4.71 -7.80
C ILE A 205 -3.91 4.03 -8.65
N ARG A 206 -3.65 3.94 -9.95
CA ARG A 206 -4.51 3.20 -10.88
C ARG A 206 -4.07 1.75 -10.97
N ALA A 207 -5.02 0.83 -10.95
CA ALA A 207 -4.81 -0.58 -11.29
C ALA A 207 -5.64 -0.98 -12.51
N THR A 208 -5.08 -1.81 -13.39
CA THR A 208 -5.79 -2.32 -14.58
C THR A 208 -5.69 -3.83 -14.65
N ALA A 209 -6.81 -4.50 -14.86
CA ALA A 209 -6.88 -5.94 -15.09
C ALA A 209 -7.24 -6.21 -16.55
N PHE A 210 -6.43 -7.01 -17.23
CA PHE A 210 -6.61 -7.36 -18.65
C PHE A 210 -7.11 -8.80 -18.77
N ARG A 211 -7.73 -9.14 -19.91
CA ARG A 211 -8.05 -10.51 -20.34
C ARG A 211 -8.65 -11.38 -19.23
N ASN A 212 -7.92 -12.39 -18.75
CA ASN A 212 -8.40 -13.36 -17.76
C ASN A 212 -8.58 -12.72 -16.38
N GLU A 213 -7.68 -11.81 -15.99
CA GLU A 213 -7.76 -11.07 -14.74
C GLU A 213 -8.96 -10.12 -14.74
N CYS A 214 -9.35 -9.60 -15.90
CA CYS A 214 -10.58 -8.82 -16.03
C CYS A 214 -11.80 -9.65 -15.59
N GLU A 215 -11.94 -10.89 -16.06
CA GLU A 215 -13.07 -11.76 -15.69
C GLU A 215 -13.01 -12.16 -14.22
N LYS A 216 -11.81 -12.51 -13.74
CA LYS A 216 -11.59 -13.00 -12.38
C LYS A 216 -11.94 -11.96 -11.31
N PHE A 217 -11.55 -10.71 -11.52
CA PHE A 217 -11.61 -9.68 -10.47
C PHE A 217 -12.74 -8.67 -10.64
N PHE A 218 -13.42 -8.62 -11.79
CA PHE A 218 -14.46 -7.62 -12.01
C PHE A 218 -15.58 -7.73 -11.00
N ASP A 219 -16.15 -8.91 -10.75
CA ASP A 219 -17.29 -9.02 -9.82
C ASP A 219 -16.88 -8.93 -8.33
N ILE A 220 -15.62 -9.25 -8.02
CA ILE A 220 -15.07 -9.19 -6.66
C ILE A 220 -14.84 -7.74 -6.22
N ILE A 221 -14.36 -6.89 -7.12
CA ILE A 221 -13.95 -5.53 -6.82
C ILE A 221 -15.14 -4.58 -6.94
N GLN A 222 -15.49 -3.93 -5.85
CA GLN A 222 -16.60 -2.98 -5.76
C GLN A 222 -16.09 -1.62 -5.28
N VAL A 223 -16.72 -0.55 -5.76
CA VAL A 223 -16.43 0.82 -5.35
C VAL A 223 -16.76 0.99 -3.86
N ASP A 224 -16.04 1.89 -3.18
CA ASP A 224 -16.11 2.22 -1.75
C ASP A 224 -15.65 1.12 -0.78
N LYS A 225 -15.46 -0.11 -1.27
CA LYS A 225 -14.89 -1.21 -0.48
C LYS A 225 -13.38 -1.14 -0.40
N VAL A 226 -12.84 -1.79 0.62
CA VAL A 226 -11.41 -1.80 0.95
C VAL A 226 -10.85 -3.19 0.73
N TYR A 227 -9.69 -3.26 0.08
CA TYR A 227 -9.06 -4.52 -0.27
C TYR A 227 -7.58 -4.52 0.10
N TYR A 228 -7.11 -5.70 0.50
CA TYR A 228 -5.70 -6.04 0.49
C TYR A 228 -5.33 -6.53 -0.91
N ILE A 229 -4.36 -5.86 -1.55
CA ILE A 229 -3.91 -6.17 -2.91
C ILE A 229 -2.40 -6.41 -2.90
N SER A 230 -1.96 -7.48 -3.55
CA SER A 230 -0.54 -7.86 -3.62
C SER A 230 -0.20 -8.59 -4.92
N ARG A 231 1.09 -8.68 -5.23
CA ARG A 231 1.68 -9.43 -6.37
C ARG A 231 1.25 -8.93 -7.75
N CYS A 232 0.73 -7.71 -7.84
CA CYS A 232 0.51 -7.05 -9.13
C CYS A 232 1.84 -6.55 -9.72
N GLN A 233 1.87 -6.36 -11.02
CA GLN A 233 3.01 -5.72 -11.68
C GLN A 233 2.89 -4.20 -11.57
N LEU A 234 3.96 -3.53 -11.16
CA LEU A 234 4.04 -2.06 -11.17
C LEU A 234 4.81 -1.59 -12.41
N LYS A 235 4.27 -0.61 -13.13
CA LYS A 235 4.90 -0.02 -14.32
C LYS A 235 4.71 1.49 -14.31
N THR A 236 5.42 2.22 -15.17
CA THR A 236 5.23 3.66 -15.34
C THR A 236 3.81 3.96 -15.80
N ALA A 237 3.16 4.93 -15.14
CA ALA A 237 1.80 5.34 -15.43
C ALA A 237 1.68 5.94 -16.83
N ASN A 238 0.68 5.51 -17.58
CA ASN A 238 0.37 6.16 -18.85
C ASN A 238 -0.56 7.35 -18.61
N LYS A 239 0.03 8.54 -18.47
CA LYS A 239 -0.67 9.80 -18.19
C LYS A 239 -1.66 10.23 -19.28
N GLN A 240 -1.65 9.62 -20.46
CA GLN A 240 -2.67 9.85 -21.49
C GLN A 240 -4.04 9.28 -21.09
N PHE A 241 -4.08 8.31 -20.17
CA PHE A 241 -5.30 7.59 -19.81
C PHE A 241 -5.72 7.77 -18.34
N THR A 242 -4.93 8.47 -17.53
CA THR A 242 -5.21 8.72 -16.11
C THR A 242 -4.89 10.15 -15.70
N ALA A 243 -5.76 10.75 -14.90
CA ALA A 243 -5.54 12.06 -14.28
C ALA A 243 -4.79 11.97 -12.94
N LEU A 244 -4.50 10.76 -12.45
CA LEU A 244 -3.80 10.54 -11.19
C LEU A 244 -2.35 11.05 -11.27
N LYS A 245 -1.90 11.70 -10.19
CA LYS A 245 -0.54 12.28 -10.11
C LYS A 245 0.56 11.24 -9.97
N ASN A 246 0.26 10.04 -9.48
CA ASN A 246 1.24 8.97 -9.26
C ASN A 246 1.96 8.52 -10.54
N ASP A 247 3.29 8.48 -10.51
CA ASP A 247 4.15 8.13 -11.65
C ASP A 247 4.09 6.65 -12.05
N TYR A 248 3.48 5.82 -11.20
CA TYR A 248 3.32 4.40 -11.43
C TYR A 248 1.85 3.98 -11.49
N GLU A 249 1.58 2.89 -12.21
CA GLU A 249 0.30 2.21 -12.26
C GLU A 249 0.48 0.69 -12.08
N MET A 250 -0.53 0.03 -11.55
CA MET A 250 -0.55 -1.42 -11.34
C MET A 250 -1.24 -2.13 -12.50
N THR A 251 -0.73 -3.30 -12.86
CA THR A 251 -1.35 -4.24 -13.79
C THR A 251 -1.52 -5.57 -13.09
N PHE A 252 -2.76 -6.07 -13.06
CA PHE A 252 -3.05 -7.38 -12.49
C PHE A 252 -2.53 -8.46 -13.43
N ASN A 253 -2.02 -9.53 -12.83
CA ASN A 253 -1.45 -10.69 -13.48
C ASN A 253 -2.01 -11.98 -12.84
N ALA A 254 -1.57 -13.14 -13.32
CA ALA A 254 -2.04 -14.45 -12.84
C ALA A 254 -1.81 -14.66 -11.32
N ASP A 255 -0.71 -14.11 -10.80
CA ASP A 255 -0.30 -14.23 -9.40
C ASP A 255 -0.94 -13.19 -8.47
N THR A 256 -1.72 -12.27 -9.03
CA THR A 256 -2.35 -11.18 -8.27
C THR A 256 -3.29 -11.75 -7.22
N VAL A 257 -3.16 -11.19 -6.02
CA VAL A 257 -3.93 -11.57 -4.84
C VAL A 257 -4.77 -10.37 -4.41
N VAL A 258 -6.07 -10.58 -4.27
CA VAL A 258 -7.04 -9.58 -3.79
C VAL A 258 -7.89 -10.23 -2.70
N ALA A 259 -7.97 -9.58 -1.54
CA ALA A 259 -8.83 -9.99 -0.43
C ALA A 259 -9.60 -8.79 0.12
N GLU A 260 -10.90 -8.92 0.30
CA GLU A 260 -11.73 -7.84 0.88
C GLU A 260 -11.43 -7.69 2.38
N CYS A 261 -11.27 -6.44 2.83
CA CYS A 261 -11.06 -6.11 4.24
C CYS A 261 -12.42 -5.91 4.92
N MET A 262 -12.76 -6.81 5.85
CA MET A 262 -14.02 -6.77 6.64
C MET A 262 -13.92 -5.93 7.92
N GLU A 263 -12.71 -5.53 8.30
CA GLU A 263 -12.45 -4.73 9.52
C GLU A 263 -12.70 -3.24 9.29
N ASP A 264 -12.87 -2.48 10.38
CA ASP A 264 -13.08 -1.03 10.35
C ASP A 264 -12.01 -0.31 9.52
N ALA A 265 -12.42 0.24 8.38
CA ALA A 265 -11.55 0.96 7.45
C ALA A 265 -11.61 2.49 7.66
N SER A 266 -11.92 2.93 8.88
CA SER A 266 -12.05 4.34 9.26
C SER A 266 -10.75 5.15 9.10
N THR A 267 -9.60 4.48 9.06
CA THR A 267 -8.30 5.14 8.86
C THR A 267 -8.02 5.49 7.39
N LEU A 268 -8.63 4.78 6.44
CA LEU A 268 -8.41 5.06 5.03
C LEU A 268 -9.22 6.27 4.58
N PRO A 269 -8.61 7.21 3.83
CA PRO A 269 -9.29 8.40 3.35
C PRO A 269 -10.56 8.02 2.58
N THR A 270 -11.65 8.65 2.95
CA THR A 270 -12.89 8.71 2.19
C THR A 270 -12.73 9.73 1.06
N VAL A 271 -13.53 9.62 0.00
CA VAL A 271 -13.55 10.63 -1.07
C VAL A 271 -13.86 11.98 -0.43
N LYS A 272 -12.90 12.90 -0.47
CA LYS A 272 -13.12 14.30 -0.10
C LYS A 272 -13.56 15.03 -1.35
N TYR A 273 -14.77 15.57 -1.31
CA TYR A 273 -15.31 16.41 -2.37
C TYR A 273 -15.11 17.88 -1.99
N ASP A 274 -14.64 18.68 -2.94
CA ASP A 274 -14.57 20.14 -2.79
C ASP A 274 -15.69 20.77 -3.61
N PHE A 275 -16.90 20.71 -3.07
CA PHE A 275 -18.10 21.09 -3.81
C PHE A 275 -18.14 22.60 -4.04
N VAL A 276 -18.25 22.99 -5.32
CA VAL A 276 -18.47 24.38 -5.73
C VAL A 276 -19.98 24.61 -5.86
N PRO A 277 -20.54 25.68 -5.26
CA PRO A 277 -21.93 26.08 -5.47
C PRO A 277 -22.22 26.26 -6.96
N ILE A 278 -23.40 25.84 -7.42
CA ILE A 278 -23.74 25.88 -8.85
C ILE A 278 -23.70 27.31 -9.40
N SER A 279 -24.09 28.30 -8.59
CA SER A 279 -24.00 29.72 -8.94
C SER A 279 -22.57 30.21 -9.20
N ASP A 280 -21.56 29.60 -8.58
CA ASP A 280 -20.15 30.01 -8.70
C ASP A 280 -19.45 29.39 -9.92
N ILE A 281 -20.08 28.40 -10.58
CA ILE A 281 -19.50 27.73 -11.76
C ILE A 281 -19.23 28.73 -12.89
N ALA A 282 -20.10 29.72 -13.07
CA ALA A 282 -19.96 30.76 -14.10
C ALA A 282 -18.68 31.61 -13.94
N ASN A 283 -18.11 31.64 -12.73
CA ASN A 283 -16.88 32.39 -12.43
C ASN A 283 -15.61 31.53 -12.56
N LYS A 284 -15.74 30.25 -12.92
CA LYS A 284 -14.60 29.34 -13.15
C LYS A 284 -14.20 29.35 -14.63
N ASN A 285 -12.93 29.07 -14.89
CA ASN A 285 -12.42 28.98 -16.26
C ASN A 285 -12.97 27.72 -16.97
N SER A 286 -13.15 27.80 -18.28
CA SER A 286 -13.43 26.64 -19.12
C SER A 286 -12.37 25.55 -18.94
N ASP A 287 -12.76 24.28 -19.15
CA ASP A 287 -11.93 23.08 -18.96
C ASP A 287 -11.49 22.78 -17.52
N THR A 288 -11.95 23.54 -16.52
CA THR A 288 -11.66 23.24 -15.11
C THR A 288 -12.54 22.08 -14.62
N ILE A 289 -11.94 21.09 -13.96
CA ILE A 289 -12.67 20.00 -13.30
C ILE A 289 -13.19 20.49 -11.95
N LEU A 290 -14.50 20.38 -11.73
CA LEU A 290 -15.18 20.83 -10.52
C LEU A 290 -15.97 19.67 -9.91
N ASP A 291 -16.02 19.60 -8.58
CA ASP A 291 -16.97 18.75 -7.87
C ASP A 291 -18.25 19.56 -7.62
N VAL A 292 -19.41 19.02 -7.97
CA VAL A 292 -20.72 19.69 -7.82
C VAL A 292 -21.72 18.70 -7.25
N ILE A 293 -22.58 19.16 -6.34
CA ILE A 293 -23.70 18.40 -5.79
C ILE A 293 -24.98 19.19 -5.93
N GLY A 294 -26.07 18.53 -6.33
CA GLY A 294 -27.36 19.18 -6.52
C GLY A 294 -28.50 18.18 -6.69
N VAL A 295 -29.72 18.70 -6.60
CA VAL A 295 -30.94 17.96 -6.89
C VAL A 295 -31.19 17.99 -8.39
N CYS A 296 -31.46 16.82 -8.98
CA CYS A 296 -31.86 16.73 -10.37
C CYS A 296 -33.28 17.28 -10.53
N LYS A 297 -33.41 18.42 -11.22
CA LYS A 297 -34.70 19.09 -11.48
C LYS A 297 -35.42 18.48 -12.68
N SER A 298 -34.67 18.13 -13.73
CA SER A 298 -35.20 17.55 -14.96
C SER A 298 -34.12 16.74 -15.67
N ALA A 299 -34.54 15.71 -16.41
CA ALA A 299 -33.68 14.93 -17.28
C ALA A 299 -34.39 14.69 -18.61
N SER A 300 -33.69 14.88 -19.72
CA SER A 300 -34.21 14.63 -21.06
C SER A 300 -34.23 13.14 -21.40
N ASP A 301 -34.90 12.80 -22.49
CA ASP A 301 -34.75 11.49 -23.11
C ASP A 301 -33.31 11.28 -23.62
N VAL A 302 -32.93 10.00 -23.75
CA VAL A 302 -31.62 9.62 -24.28
C VAL A 302 -31.61 9.87 -25.79
N GLN A 303 -30.64 10.66 -26.25
CA GLN A 303 -30.37 10.92 -27.64
C GLN A 303 -29.21 10.05 -28.13
N GLU A 304 -29.30 9.52 -29.35
CA GLU A 304 -28.18 8.86 -30.02
C GLU A 304 -27.44 9.87 -30.90
N LEU A 305 -26.14 9.98 -30.70
CA LEU A 305 -25.25 10.89 -31.41
C LEU A 305 -24.12 10.11 -32.06
N THR A 306 -23.76 10.46 -33.29
CA THR A 306 -22.59 9.87 -33.95
C THR A 306 -21.38 10.77 -33.74
N ALA A 307 -20.31 10.23 -33.14
CA ALA A 307 -19.07 10.95 -32.93
C ALA A 307 -18.41 11.32 -34.26
N LYS A 308 -18.25 12.62 -34.54
CA LYS A 308 -17.73 13.14 -35.83
C LYS A 308 -16.37 12.56 -36.22
N ASN A 309 -15.48 12.32 -35.26
CA ASN A 309 -14.11 11.87 -35.51
C ASN A 309 -13.98 10.34 -35.63
N THR A 310 -14.86 9.58 -34.99
CA THR A 310 -14.70 8.11 -34.87
C THR A 310 -15.86 7.32 -35.46
N GLY A 311 -16.93 7.98 -35.90
CA GLY A 311 -18.16 7.35 -36.41
C GLY A 311 -18.93 6.51 -35.38
N LYS A 312 -18.53 6.53 -34.10
CA LYS A 312 -19.14 5.71 -33.05
C LYS A 312 -20.46 6.30 -32.60
N LEU A 313 -21.49 5.46 -32.45
CA LEU A 313 -22.72 5.84 -31.76
C LEU A 313 -22.44 6.07 -30.27
N LEU A 314 -22.90 7.20 -29.76
CA LEU A 314 -22.86 7.63 -28.37
C LEU A 314 -24.28 7.89 -27.90
N LYS A 315 -24.61 7.45 -26.69
CA LYS A 315 -25.89 7.79 -26.05
C LYS A 315 -25.65 8.97 -25.12
N LYS A 316 -26.32 10.08 -25.39
CA LYS A 316 -26.27 11.32 -24.60
C LYS A 316 -27.59 11.53 -23.89
N ARG A 317 -27.57 11.94 -22.63
CA ARG A 317 -28.73 12.45 -21.90
C ARG A 317 -28.35 13.78 -21.26
N GLU A 318 -29.20 14.78 -21.40
CA GLU A 318 -29.03 16.05 -20.71
C GLU A 318 -29.84 16.03 -19.40
N ALA A 319 -29.27 16.54 -18.32
CA ALA A 319 -29.98 16.71 -17.06
C ALA A 319 -29.68 18.10 -16.48
N THR A 320 -30.62 18.65 -15.72
CA THR A 320 -30.48 19.94 -15.06
C THR A 320 -30.37 19.72 -13.55
N LEU A 321 -29.25 20.14 -12.97
CA LEU A 321 -29.03 20.15 -11.52
C LEU A 321 -29.32 21.54 -10.95
N VAL A 322 -29.91 21.56 -9.75
CA VAL A 322 -30.10 22.77 -8.94
C VAL A 322 -29.61 22.53 -7.52
N ASP A 323 -29.14 23.57 -6.84
CA ASP A 323 -28.67 23.49 -5.46
C ASP A 323 -29.32 24.59 -4.60
N GLN A 324 -28.89 24.67 -3.34
CA GLN A 324 -29.39 25.68 -2.38
C GLN A 324 -28.97 27.11 -2.73
N SER A 325 -28.00 27.29 -3.64
CA SER A 325 -27.59 28.63 -4.10
C SER A 325 -28.58 29.25 -5.08
N GLY A 326 -29.59 28.49 -5.53
CA GLY A 326 -30.55 28.91 -6.55
C GLY A 326 -30.00 28.85 -7.97
N GLY A 327 -28.74 28.43 -8.14
CA GLY A 327 -28.13 28.18 -9.44
C GLY A 327 -28.72 26.94 -10.12
N ALA A 328 -28.72 26.95 -11.45
CA ALA A 328 -29.08 25.80 -12.28
C ALA A 328 -28.00 25.56 -13.33
N VAL A 329 -27.60 24.29 -13.51
CA VAL A 329 -26.62 23.89 -14.52
C VAL A 329 -27.11 22.70 -15.32
N SER A 330 -26.95 22.76 -16.64
CA SER A 330 -27.17 21.63 -17.55
C SER A 330 -25.90 20.77 -17.62
N ILE A 331 -26.06 19.48 -17.37
CA ILE A 331 -25.00 18.48 -17.43
C ILE A 331 -25.29 17.45 -18.54
N ASN A 332 -24.24 17.03 -19.24
CA ASN A 332 -24.33 16.10 -20.35
C ASN A 332 -23.77 14.72 -19.94
N LEU A 333 -24.69 13.77 -19.71
CA LEU A 333 -24.36 12.38 -19.41
C LEU A 333 -24.12 11.62 -20.70
N PHE A 334 -22.92 11.07 -20.88
CA PHE A 334 -22.64 10.11 -21.95
C PHE A 334 -22.67 8.69 -21.38
N ILE A 335 -23.66 7.91 -21.81
CA ILE A 335 -23.79 6.50 -21.43
C ILE A 335 -22.85 5.71 -22.33
N TYR A 336 -21.65 5.42 -21.83
CA TYR A 336 -21.09 4.09 -22.10
C TYR A 336 -21.97 3.13 -21.31
N LEU A 337 -22.55 2.11 -21.96
CA LEU A 337 -23.48 1.15 -21.33
C LEU A 337 -23.02 0.79 -19.89
N LEU A 338 -23.62 1.40 -18.87
CA LEU A 338 -23.20 1.37 -17.47
C LEU A 338 -24.47 1.24 -16.62
N LEU A 339 -24.62 0.07 -16.00
CA LEU A 339 -25.43 -0.11 -14.81
C LEU A 339 -24.54 0.22 -13.60
N LEU A 340 -25.09 1.05 -12.71
CA LEU A 340 -24.65 1.42 -11.37
C LEU A 340 -23.58 2.53 -11.25
N GLY A 341 -24.09 3.70 -10.83
CA GLY A 341 -23.58 4.48 -9.68
C GLY A 341 -22.22 5.16 -9.86
N TYR A 342 -22.24 6.49 -9.79
CA TYR A 342 -21.09 7.41 -9.78
C TYR A 342 -20.54 7.82 -11.14
N THR A 343 -21.18 8.84 -11.71
CA THR A 343 -20.60 9.64 -12.80
C THR A 343 -19.77 10.79 -12.21
N LYS A 344 -18.44 10.67 -12.26
CA LYS A 344 -17.58 11.86 -12.42
C LYS A 344 -17.74 12.32 -13.87
N GLN A 345 -18.44 13.42 -14.08
CA GLN A 345 -18.53 14.05 -15.40
C GLN A 345 -17.38 15.02 -15.59
N VAL A 346 -16.72 14.89 -16.75
CA VAL A 346 -15.90 15.96 -17.30
C VAL A 346 -16.87 16.95 -17.94
N ILE A 347 -16.95 18.15 -17.38
CA ILE A 347 -17.59 19.29 -18.04
C ILE A 347 -16.58 19.78 -19.08
N THR A 348 -16.93 19.69 -20.36
CA THR A 348 -16.23 20.37 -21.46
C THR A 348 -17.11 21.50 -21.95
#